data_AF-A0A8T4D1S9-F1
#
_entry.id   AF-A0A8T4D1S9-F1
#
_cell.length_a   1.000
_cell.length_b   1.000
_cell.length_c   1.000
_cell.angle_alpha   90.00
_cell.angle_beta   90.00
_cell.angle_gamma   90.00
#
_symmetry.space_group_name_H-M   'P 1'
#
loop_
_entity.id
_entity.type
_entity.pdbx_description
1 polymer ?
#
loop_
_entity_poly.entity_id
_entity_poly.type
_entity_poly.pdbx_seq_one_letter_code
_entity_poly.pdbx_strand_id
1 'polypeptide(L)'
;VVEDWMYEDLTRKYVLDKKMQEWLKEVNPYALQNMVERLLEAIERNMWQATDEMKNELQKIYLTVEGWLESASEKTKQEEST
;
A
#
# COMPACT_ATOMS: atom_id res chain seq x y z
N VAL A 1 -2.44 -22.11 7.17
CA VAL A 1 -3.16 -21.51 6.02
C VAL A 1 -3.78 -20.22 6.54
N VAL A 2 -3.66 -19.11 5.81
CA VAL A 2 -4.31 -17.84 6.16
C VAL A 2 -5.68 -17.83 5.50
N GLU A 3 -6.70 -17.37 6.21
CA GLU A 3 -8.08 -17.33 5.70
C GLU A 3 -8.40 -15.95 5.10
N ASP A 4 -9.35 -15.91 4.16
CA ASP A 4 -9.72 -14.67 3.44
C ASP A 4 -10.08 -13.50 4.38
N TRP A 5 -10.77 -13.79 5.48
CA TRP A 5 -11.15 -12.76 6.46
C TRP A 5 -9.95 -12.14 7.17
N MET A 6 -8.83 -12.87 7.28
CA MET A 6 -7.61 -12.36 7.91
C MET A 6 -6.93 -11.33 7.01
N TYR A 7 -6.91 -11.58 5.70
CA TYR A 7 -6.46 -10.60 4.71
C TYR A 7 -7.35 -9.37 4.70
N GLU A 8 -8.67 -9.56 4.74
CA GLU A 8 -9.66 -8.50 4.78
C GLU A 8 -9.49 -7.59 6.01
N ASP A 9 -9.37 -8.17 7.21
CA ASP A 9 -9.20 -7.42 8.46
C ASP A 9 -7.88 -6.62 8.47
N LEU A 10 -6.78 -7.25 8.05
CA LEU A 10 -5.48 -6.59 7.92
C LEU A 10 -5.56 -5.42 6.94
N THR A 11 -6.17 -5.64 5.77
CA THR A 11 -6.33 -4.62 4.73
C THR A 11 -7.13 -3.43 5.25
N ARG A 12 -8.27 -3.68 5.92
CA ARG A 12 -9.11 -2.62 6.48
C ARG A 12 -8.37 -1.80 7.54
N LYS A 13 -7.66 -2.47 8.44
CA LYS A 13 -7.02 -1.82 9.59
C LYS A 13 -5.77 -1.04 9.24
N TYR A 14 -4.96 -1.54 8.32
CA TYR A 14 -3.63 -0.98 8.08
C TYR A 14 -3.46 -0.35 6.70
N VAL A 15 -4.27 -0.75 5.72
CA VAL A 15 -4.15 -0.25 4.34
C VAL A 15 -5.26 0.74 4.01
N LEU A 16 -6.52 0.45 4.33
CA LEU A 16 -7.65 1.33 3.98
C LEU A 16 -7.89 2.46 5.01
N ASP A 17 -7.37 2.33 6.22
CA ASP A 17 -7.50 3.37 7.24
C ASP A 17 -6.67 4.60 6.83
N LYS A 18 -7.36 5.73 6.60
CA LYS A 18 -6.71 6.97 6.17
C LYS A 18 -5.70 7.52 7.18
N LYS A 19 -5.96 7.38 8.48
CA LYS A 19 -5.02 7.86 9.50
C LYS A 19 -3.75 7.02 9.48
N MET A 20 -3.88 5.71 9.25
CA MET A 20 -2.73 4.83 9.06
C MET A 20 -1.95 5.19 7.80
N GLN A 21 -2.64 5.44 6.68
CA GLN A 21 -2.00 5.88 5.44
C GLN A 21 -1.22 7.20 5.62
N GLU A 22 -1.84 8.21 6.25
CA GLU A 22 -1.20 9.49 6.54
C GLU A 22 0.01 9.32 7.46
N TRP A 23 -0.12 8.52 8.51
CA TRP A 23 1.00 8.23 9.40
C TRP A 23 2.14 7.53 8.67
N LEU A 24 1.85 6.47 7.90
CA LEU A 24 2.84 5.73 7.12
C LEU A 24 3.51 6.61 6.07
N LYS A 25 2.77 7.51 5.42
CA LYS A 25 3.33 8.47 4.46
C LYS A 25 4.48 9.29 5.05
N GLU A 26 4.32 9.74 6.29
CA GLU A 26 5.32 10.60 6.95
C GLU A 26 6.47 9.80 7.54
N VAL A 27 6.21 8.61 8.11
CA VAL A 27 7.25 7.84 8.81
C VAL A 27 7.98 6.84 7.92
N ASN A 28 7.27 6.14 7.04
CA ASN A 28 7.82 5.12 6.15
C ASN A 28 6.82 4.73 5.03
N PRO A 29 6.75 5.49 3.93
CA PRO A 29 5.83 5.20 2.83
C PRO A 29 6.12 3.87 2.14
N TYR A 30 7.37 3.40 2.14
CA TYR A 30 7.75 2.09 1.61
C TYR A 30 7.09 0.93 2.36
N ALA A 31 6.78 1.09 3.66
CA ALA A 31 6.07 0.07 4.41
C ALA A 31 4.65 -0.13 3.86
N LEU A 32 3.94 0.95 3.54
CA LEU A 32 2.61 0.85 2.94
C LEU A 32 2.67 0.25 1.54
N GLN A 33 3.64 0.63 0.71
CA GLN A 33 3.87 0.00 -0.60
C GLN A 33 4.01 -1.51 -0.48
N ASN A 34 4.95 -1.97 0.37
CA ASN A 34 5.22 -3.39 0.58
C ASN A 34 3.97 -4.16 1.05
N MET A 35 3.13 -3.54 1.89
CA MET A 35 1.88 -4.17 2.34
C MET A 35 0.90 -4.34 1.18
N VAL A 36 0.70 -3.29 0.38
CA VAL A 36 -0.23 -3.31 -0.75
C VAL A 36 0.24 -4.30 -1.83
N GLU A 37 1.53 -4.34 -2.14
CA GLU A 37 2.12 -5.30 -3.09
C GLU A 37 1.85 -6.74 -2.68
N ARG A 38 2.12 -7.08 -1.41
CA ARG A 38 1.89 -8.44 -0.89
C ARG A 38 0.42 -8.84 -0.90
N LEU A 39 -0.47 -7.88 -0.66
CA LEU A 39 -1.92 -8.12 -0.72
C LEU A 39 -2.38 -8.35 -2.16
N LEU A 40 -1.90 -7.55 -3.12
CA LEU A 40 -2.17 -7.76 -4.54
C LEU A 40 -1.60 -9.10 -5.03
N GLU A 41 -0.38 -9.45 -4.62
CA GLU A 41 0.23 -10.75 -4.93
C GLU A 41 -0.59 -11.91 -4.35
N ALA A 42 -1.12 -11.78 -3.13
CA ALA A 42 -1.99 -12.79 -2.54
C ALA A 42 -3.26 -13.00 -3.37
N ILE A 43 -3.84 -11.94 -3.93
CA ILE A 43 -4.98 -12.02 -4.85
C ILE A 43 -4.57 -12.72 -6.15
N GLU A 44 -3.47 -12.29 -6.78
CA GLU A 44 -2.97 -12.85 -8.05
C GLU A 44 -2.64 -14.34 -7.95
N ARG A 45 -2.10 -14.78 -6.79
CA ARG A 45 -1.78 -16.18 -6.52
C ARG A 45 -2.97 -16.99 -6.01
N ASN A 46 -4.17 -16.42 -6.00
CA ASN A 46 -5.40 -17.04 -5.48
C ASN A 46 -5.31 -17.46 -3.99
N MET A 47 -4.41 -16.84 -3.22
CA MET A 47 -4.29 -17.05 -1.78
C MET A 47 -5.36 -16.28 -1.00
N TRP A 48 -5.87 -15.20 -1.59
CA TRP A 48 -6.98 -14.41 -1.04
C TRP A 48 -8.03 -14.16 -2.13
N GLN A 49 -9.27 -14.58 -1.87
CA GLN A 49 -10.42 -14.38 -2.76
C GLN A 49 -11.10 -13.02 -2.49
N ALA A 50 -10.39 -11.92 -2.77
CA ALA A 50 -10.91 -10.57 -2.60
C ALA A 50 -11.99 -10.22 -3.65
N THR A 51 -12.86 -9.26 -3.35
CA THR A 51 -13.78 -8.69 -4.34
C THR A 51 -13.02 -7.84 -5.36
N ASP A 52 -13.58 -7.66 -6.56
CA ASP A 52 -13.02 -6.76 -7.57
C ASP A 52 -12.91 -5.31 -7.05
N GLU A 53 -13.86 -4.88 -6.23
CA GLU A 53 -13.83 -3.58 -5.56
C GLU A 53 -12.60 -3.46 -4.65
N MET A 54 -12.35 -4.46 -3.80
CA MET A 54 -11.20 -4.47 -2.91
C MET A 54 -9.88 -4.47 -3.69
N LYS A 55 -9.79 -5.28 -4.76
CA LYS A 55 -8.62 -5.31 -5.65
C LYS A 55 -8.37 -3.93 -6.27
N ASN A 56 -9.41 -3.28 -6.78
CA ASN A 56 -9.30 -1.95 -7.38
C ASN A 56 -8.87 -0.88 -6.38
N GLU A 57 -9.38 -0.93 -5.14
CA GLU A 57 -8.95 -0.01 -4.08
C GLU A 57 -7.47 -0.21 -3.73
N LEU A 58 -7.00 -1.45 -3.60
CA LEU A 58 -5.58 -1.74 -3.39
C LEU A 58 -4.70 -1.20 -4.53
N GLN A 59 -5.13 -1.35 -5.78
CA GLN A 59 -4.41 -0.80 -6.93
C GLN A 59 -4.34 0.74 -6.89
N LYS A 60 -5.41 1.42 -6.49
CA LYS A 60 -5.40 2.89 -6.33
C LYS A 60 -4.44 3.33 -5.23
N ILE A 61 -4.40 2.62 -4.11
CA ILE A 61 -3.49 2.92 -3.01
C ILE A 61 -2.05 2.69 -3.45
N TYR A 62 -1.77 1.61 -4.18
CA TYR A 62 -0.45 1.36 -4.75
C TYR A 62 0.05 2.55 -5.57
N LEU A 63 -0.75 3.02 -6.54
CA LEU A 63 -0.41 4.19 -7.37
C LEU A 63 -0.24 5.47 -6.55
N THR A 64 -1.05 5.64 -5.50
CA THR A 64 -0.96 6.78 -4.60
C THR A 64 0.38 6.79 -3.86
N VAL A 65 0.83 5.63 -3.37
CA VAL A 65 2.10 5.48 -2.66
C VAL A 65 3.27 5.68 -3.60
N GLU A 66 3.23 5.13 -4.82
CA GLU A 66 4.24 5.37 -5.85
C GLU A 66 4.45 6.87 -6.10
N GLY A 67 3.37 7.64 -6.22
CA GLY A 67 3.46 9.10 -6.37
C GLY A 67 4.08 9.81 -5.16
N TRP A 68 3.89 9.30 -3.94
CA TRP A 68 4.57 9.83 -2.75
C TRP A 68 6.06 9.55 -2.78
N LEU A 69 6.45 8.33 -3.18
CA LEU A 69 7.84 7.90 -3.22
C LEU A 69 8.62 8.63 -4.31
N GLU A 70 8.02 8.83 -5.48
CA GLU A 70 8.59 9.65 -6.55
C GLU A 70 8.85 11.07 -6.04
N SER A 71 7.83 11.72 -5.46
CA SER A 71 7.94 13.06 -4.89
C SER A 71 9.02 13.17 -3.80
N ALA A 72 9.18 12.15 -2.96
CA ALA A 72 10.22 12.10 -1.94
C ALA A 72 11.61 11.98 -2.56
N SER A 73 11.76 11.12 -3.57
CA SER A 73 13.02 10.91 -4.28
C SER A 73 13.49 12.16 -5.04
N GLU A 74 12.55 12.95 -5.59
CA GLU A 74 12.85 14.21 -6.27
C GLU A 74 13.38 15.28 -5.32
N LYS A 75 12.81 15.38 -4.11
CA LYS A 75 13.29 16.32 -3.07
C LYS A 75 14.72 16.04 -2.66
N THR A 76 15.04 14.77 -2.39
CA THR A 76 16.41 14.36 -2.02
C THR A 76 17.43 14.75 -3.10
N LYS A 77 17.11 14.53 -4.38
CA LYS A 77 18.00 14.89 -5.50
C LYS A 77 18.25 16.40 -5.61
N GLN A 78 17.26 17.24 -5.29
CA GLN A 78 17.41 18.70 -5.31
C GLN A 78 18.31 19.20 -4.18
N GLU A 79 18.17 18.62 -2.97
CA GLU A 79 19.00 18.96 -1.81
C GLU A 79 20.47 18.56 -2.00
N GLU A 80 20.74 17.40 -2.62
CA GLU A 80 22.12 16.96 -2.94
C GLU A 80 22.80 17.75 -4.07
N SER A 81 22.00 18.48 -4.87
CA SER A 81 22.49 19.28 -6.01
C SER A 81 22.77 20.76 -5.65
N THR A 82 22.57 21.16 -4.39
CA THR A 82 22.74 22.54 -3.87
C THR A 82 23.91 22.62 -2.91
#